data_AF-A0A672J129-F1
#
_entry.id   AF-A0A672J129-F1
#
_cell.length_a   1.000
_cell.length_b   1.000
_cell.length_c   1.000
_cell.angle_alpha   90.00
_cell.angle_beta   90.00
_cell.angle_gamma   90.00
#
_symmetry.space_group_name_H-M   'P 1'
#
loop_
_entity.id
_entity.type
_entity.pdbx_description
1 polymer ?
#
loop_
_entity_poly.entity_id
_entity_poly.type
_entity_poly.pdbx_seq_one_letter_code
_entity_poly.pdbx_strand_id
1 'polypeptide(L)'
;MDSKREKDQDADCEKITAVLLKSRTGEFDLESILFLKLRGLGIRDLGCIGECINIERLDLSGNNITNLAPLSSLWLLSVLNLSANRISNIEPLRSCDNLQNLNVAGNIISCIENLRCLASLRKLENIRFKDNTYNYSNPVCRNASYRTVLLEMFPNIKVLDGERVVGRGSELYQLCKDIDDTIKAGVYKNGQLVEHPDCKPWVEDNYWEIKRSNNAIVEEAYKQFNDVLHECRLLNNRATHVISQTERSMSLKKQPKQYAI
;
A
#
# COMPACT_ATOMS: atom_id res chain seq x y z
N MET A 1 -17.66 19.15 25.34
CA MET A 1 -17.48 20.14 24.25
C MET A 1 -16.17 19.80 23.57
N ASP A 2 -16.04 18.61 23.00
CA ASP A 2 -14.72 18.00 22.73
C ASP A 2 -14.70 17.33 21.36
N SER A 3 -15.20 18.05 20.34
CA SER A 3 -15.16 17.58 18.95
C SER A 3 -14.72 18.68 17.98
N LYS A 4 -14.10 19.74 18.52
CA LYS A 4 -13.53 20.86 17.74
C LYS A 4 -12.01 20.96 17.80
N ARG A 5 -11.31 20.06 18.51
CA ARG A 5 -9.83 20.09 18.60
C ARG A 5 -9.10 19.18 17.61
N GLU A 6 -9.80 18.32 16.88
CA GLU A 6 -9.18 17.38 15.93
C GLU A 6 -9.18 17.86 14.47
N LYS A 7 -9.79 19.02 14.15
CA LYS A 7 -9.87 19.51 12.76
C LYS A 7 -8.91 20.63 12.39
N ASP A 8 -8.14 21.15 13.35
CA ASP A 8 -7.26 22.33 13.14
C ASP A 8 -5.75 22.01 13.20
N GLN A 9 -5.34 20.73 13.21
CA GLN A 9 -3.91 20.34 13.17
C GLN A 9 -3.41 19.90 11.78
N ASP A 10 -4.29 19.85 10.77
CA ASP A 10 -3.94 19.44 9.40
C ASP A 10 -3.51 20.61 8.49
N ALA A 11 -3.23 21.78 9.08
CA ALA A 11 -2.71 22.94 8.36
C ALA A 11 -1.21 23.10 8.63
N ASP A 12 -0.42 23.16 7.56
CA ASP A 12 0.98 23.61 7.49
C ASP A 12 2.12 22.62 7.82
N CYS A 13 2.01 21.36 7.42
CA CYS A 13 3.21 20.51 7.24
C CYS A 13 3.81 20.62 5.83
N GLU A 14 3.81 21.82 5.23
CA GLU A 14 4.41 22.02 3.89
C GLU A 14 5.95 21.94 3.92
N LYS A 15 6.57 22.08 5.09
CA LYS A 15 8.03 22.11 5.27
C LYS A 15 8.51 21.22 6.41
N ILE A 16 9.61 20.50 6.21
CA ILE A 16 10.30 19.78 7.28
C ILE A 16 11.01 20.79 8.21
N THR A 17 10.59 20.83 9.47
CA THR A 17 11.15 21.66 10.52
C THR A 17 11.70 20.81 11.67
N ALA A 18 12.61 21.37 12.47
CA ALA A 18 13.14 20.67 13.64
C ALA A 18 12.03 20.25 14.63
N VAL A 19 10.97 21.05 14.75
CA VAL A 19 9.80 20.71 15.58
C VAL A 19 9.05 19.50 15.03
N LEU A 20 8.84 19.44 13.72
CA LEU A 20 8.24 18.27 13.07
C LEU A 20 9.11 17.02 13.31
N LEU A 21 10.42 17.12 13.08
CA LEU A 21 11.35 16.01 13.27
C LEU A 21 11.31 15.49 14.70
N LYS A 22 11.44 16.38 15.69
CA LYS A 22 11.34 16.05 17.11
C LYS A 22 10.01 15.37 17.45
N SER A 23 8.89 15.82 16.89
CA SER A 23 7.58 15.21 17.13
C SER A 23 7.45 13.78 16.56
N ARG A 24 8.25 13.44 15.54
CA ARG A 24 8.19 12.15 14.85
C ARG A 24 9.24 11.15 15.34
N THR A 25 10.42 11.62 15.72
CA THR A 25 11.53 10.76 16.16
C THR A 25 11.66 10.69 17.68
N GLY A 26 11.22 11.72 18.41
CA GLY A 26 11.51 11.88 19.84
C GLY A 26 12.95 12.32 20.14
N GLU A 27 13.79 12.44 19.10
CA GLU A 27 15.18 12.83 19.20
C GLU A 27 15.32 14.36 19.26
N PHE A 28 16.26 14.81 20.07
CA PHE A 28 16.54 16.25 20.24
C PHE A 28 17.64 16.74 19.29
N ASP A 29 18.60 15.86 18.97
CA ASP A 29 19.69 16.14 18.06
C ASP A 29 19.39 15.58 16.66
N LEU A 30 19.58 16.39 15.61
CA LEU A 30 19.30 15.95 14.24
C LEU A 30 20.24 14.84 13.78
N GLU A 31 21.44 14.77 14.35
CA GLU A 31 22.46 13.76 14.04
C GLU A 31 22.14 12.38 14.60
N SER A 32 21.25 12.24 15.59
CA SER A 32 20.88 10.91 16.12
C SER A 32 19.82 10.20 15.27
N ILE A 33 19.20 10.90 14.32
CA ILE A 33 18.13 10.35 13.49
C ILE A 33 18.72 9.43 12.43
N LEU A 34 18.55 8.11 12.61
CA LEU A 34 18.96 7.09 11.63
C LEU A 34 17.83 6.70 10.68
N PHE A 35 16.59 6.68 11.19
CA PHE A 35 15.41 6.23 10.47
C PHE A 35 14.30 7.25 10.57
N LEU A 36 13.74 7.64 9.43
CA LEU A 36 12.69 8.65 9.40
C LEU A 36 11.59 8.29 8.39
N LYS A 37 10.34 8.37 8.86
CA LYS A 37 9.14 8.13 8.05
C LYS A 37 8.24 9.36 8.10
N LEU A 38 8.06 10.01 6.97
CA LEU A 38 7.25 11.21 6.77
C LEU A 38 6.31 11.03 5.57
N ARG A 39 5.62 9.89 5.52
CA ARG A 39 4.70 9.54 4.43
C ARG A 39 3.40 10.32 4.51
N GLY A 40 2.92 10.85 3.38
CA GLY A 40 1.54 11.35 3.29
C GLY A 40 1.26 12.67 4.02
N LEU A 41 2.27 13.48 4.31
CA LEU A 41 2.15 14.68 5.14
C LEU A 41 1.94 15.98 4.34
N GLY A 42 1.90 15.90 3.00
CA GLY A 42 1.76 17.08 2.14
C GLY A 42 3.03 17.94 2.04
N ILE A 43 4.19 17.38 2.39
CA ILE A 43 5.48 18.10 2.41
C ILE A 43 5.85 18.56 0.98
N ARG A 44 6.25 19.82 0.85
CA ARG A 44 6.77 20.43 -0.39
C ARG A 44 8.24 20.80 -0.27
N ASP A 45 8.63 21.33 0.89
CA ASP A 45 9.99 21.78 1.21
C ASP A 45 10.65 20.81 2.20
N LEU A 46 11.81 20.30 1.81
CA LEU A 46 12.62 19.39 2.61
C LEU A 46 13.36 20.07 3.77
N GLY A 47 13.40 21.41 3.81
CA GLY A 47 13.83 22.18 4.97
C GLY A 47 15.15 21.71 5.59
N CYS A 48 15.15 21.45 6.89
CA CYS A 48 16.34 21.06 7.66
C CYS A 48 16.71 19.56 7.54
N ILE A 49 16.10 18.79 6.62
CA ILE A 49 16.42 17.36 6.50
C ILE A 49 17.90 17.11 6.18
N GLY A 50 18.55 18.05 5.48
CA GLY A 50 19.96 17.94 5.10
C GLY A 50 20.93 18.01 6.28
N GLU A 51 20.47 18.45 7.45
CA GLU A 51 21.25 18.48 8.70
C GLU A 51 21.26 17.10 9.40
N CYS A 52 20.33 16.21 9.05
CA CYS A 52 20.26 14.85 9.60
C CYS A 52 21.26 13.91 8.90
N ILE A 53 22.56 14.23 8.98
CA ILE A 53 23.64 13.61 8.20
C ILE A 53 23.79 12.09 8.39
N ASN A 54 23.29 11.54 9.49
CA ASN A 54 23.38 10.11 9.82
C ASN A 54 22.14 9.30 9.41
N ILE A 55 21.17 9.88 8.68
CA ILE A 55 20.01 9.13 8.19
C ILE A 55 20.47 8.02 7.24
N GLU A 56 20.07 6.79 7.56
CA GLU A 56 20.29 5.61 6.73
C GLU A 56 19.04 5.21 5.94
N ARG A 57 17.84 5.42 6.49
CA ARG A 57 16.56 5.07 5.82
C ARG A 57 15.54 6.19 5.93
N LEU A 58 15.06 6.64 4.78
CA LEU A 58 14.15 7.77 4.66
C LEU A 58 12.93 7.41 3.79
N ASP A 59 11.73 7.54 4.36
CA ASP A 59 10.47 7.43 3.64
C ASP A 59 9.76 8.79 3.56
N LEU A 60 9.70 9.34 2.36
CA LEU A 60 9.05 10.59 2.00
C LEU A 60 7.92 10.36 0.97
N SER A 61 7.38 9.15 0.89
CA SER A 61 6.37 8.80 -0.10
C SER A 61 5.04 9.53 0.10
N GLY A 62 4.30 9.78 -0.98
CA GLY A 62 2.97 10.39 -0.93
C GLY A 62 2.97 11.85 -0.48
N ASN A 63 3.99 12.64 -0.85
CA ASN A 63 4.07 14.06 -0.54
C ASN A 63 3.99 14.91 -1.84
N ASN A 64 4.32 16.19 -1.76
CA ASN A 64 4.27 17.15 -2.85
C ASN A 64 5.66 17.70 -3.20
N ILE A 65 6.71 16.92 -2.96
CA ILE A 65 8.11 17.33 -3.09
C ILE A 65 8.46 17.52 -4.58
N THR A 66 9.14 18.61 -4.90
CA THR A 66 9.66 18.92 -6.23
C THR A 66 11.18 19.07 -6.26
N ASN A 67 11.78 19.52 -5.14
CA ASN A 67 13.21 19.79 -5.02
C ASN A 67 13.88 18.83 -4.04
N LEU A 68 14.93 18.15 -4.49
CA LEU A 68 15.70 17.19 -3.69
C LEU A 68 17.03 17.75 -3.19
N ALA A 69 17.34 19.03 -3.42
CA ALA A 69 18.63 19.61 -3.04
C ALA A 69 19.05 19.33 -1.59
N PRO A 70 18.17 19.40 -0.57
CA PRO A 70 18.56 19.09 0.81
C PRO A 70 18.99 17.64 1.06
N LEU A 71 18.73 16.70 0.14
CA LEU A 71 19.17 15.31 0.28
C LEU A 71 20.64 15.11 -0.11
N SER A 72 21.29 16.08 -0.77
CA SER A 72 22.66 15.91 -1.29
C SER A 72 23.72 15.79 -0.20
N SER A 73 23.42 16.18 1.04
CA SER A 73 24.30 16.03 2.20
C SER A 73 24.17 14.69 2.92
N LEU A 74 23.19 13.85 2.53
CA LEU A 74 22.89 12.59 3.21
C LEU A 74 23.73 11.43 2.65
N TRP A 75 25.03 11.47 2.91
CA TRP A 75 26.00 10.51 2.36
C TRP A 75 25.84 9.09 2.93
N LEU A 76 25.25 8.91 4.11
CA LEU A 76 24.96 7.60 4.73
C LEU A 76 23.64 6.97 4.26
N LEU A 77 22.84 7.68 3.47
CA LEU A 77 21.53 7.23 3.06
C LEU A 77 21.62 5.94 2.22
N SER A 78 21.02 4.86 2.71
CA SER A 78 21.03 3.53 2.08
C SER A 78 19.69 3.18 1.44
N VAL A 79 18.58 3.64 2.02
CA VAL A 79 17.21 3.37 1.55
C VAL A 79 16.43 4.67 1.46
N LEU A 80 15.92 4.97 0.26
CA LEU A 80 15.12 6.17 0.00
C LEU A 80 13.84 5.83 -0.75
N ASN A 81 12.71 6.19 -0.15
CA ASN A 81 11.40 6.10 -0.80
C ASN A 81 10.84 7.52 -1.04
N LEU A 82 10.75 7.90 -2.31
CA LEU A 82 10.20 9.16 -2.83
C LEU A 82 8.99 8.92 -3.74
N SER A 83 8.37 7.73 -3.67
CA SER A 83 7.22 7.40 -4.53
C SER A 83 6.03 8.35 -4.31
N ALA A 84 5.22 8.57 -5.33
CA ALA A 84 4.06 9.47 -5.30
C ALA A 84 4.44 10.89 -4.83
N ASN A 85 5.32 11.56 -5.58
CA ASN A 85 5.71 12.95 -5.39
C ASN A 85 5.62 13.70 -6.73
N ARG A 86 6.21 14.91 -6.84
CA ARG A 86 6.21 15.73 -8.06
C ARG A 86 7.63 16.02 -8.56
N ILE A 87 8.52 15.03 -8.44
CA ILE A 87 9.95 15.17 -8.75
C ILE A 87 10.17 15.02 -10.26
N SER A 88 10.86 15.97 -10.88
CA SER A 88 11.32 15.91 -12.27
C SER A 88 12.85 15.81 -12.39
N ASN A 89 13.58 16.31 -11.40
CA ASN A 89 15.03 16.30 -11.33
C ASN A 89 15.51 15.46 -10.14
N ILE A 90 16.36 14.47 -10.40
CA ILE A 90 16.96 13.58 -9.41
C ILE A 90 18.48 13.75 -9.29
N GLU A 91 19.06 14.75 -9.96
CA GLU A 91 20.50 15.06 -9.90
C GLU A 91 21.05 15.19 -8.48
N PRO A 92 20.35 15.80 -7.50
CA PRO A 92 20.86 15.91 -6.12
C PRO A 92 21.17 14.56 -5.45
N LEU A 93 20.57 13.45 -5.92
CA LEU A 93 20.84 12.11 -5.38
C LEU A 93 22.20 11.55 -5.78
N ARG A 94 22.91 12.17 -6.74
CA ARG A 94 24.23 11.72 -7.20
C ARG A 94 25.28 11.66 -6.08
N SER A 95 25.07 12.42 -5.00
CA SER A 95 25.97 12.50 -3.84
C SER A 95 25.68 11.44 -2.76
N CYS A 96 24.59 10.68 -2.89
CA CYS A 96 24.21 9.63 -1.95
C CYS A 96 24.94 8.31 -2.26
N ASP A 97 26.28 8.28 -2.14
CA ASP A 97 27.13 7.16 -2.58
C ASP A 97 26.80 5.81 -1.92
N ASN A 98 26.16 5.82 -0.74
CA ASN A 98 25.74 4.62 -0.02
C ASN A 98 24.35 4.10 -0.39
N LEU A 99 23.66 4.76 -1.34
CA LEU A 99 22.29 4.42 -1.70
C LEU A 99 22.22 3.05 -2.37
N GLN A 100 21.43 2.16 -1.80
CA GLN A 100 21.22 0.78 -2.25
C GLN A 100 19.82 0.58 -2.84
N ASN A 101 18.82 1.21 -2.22
CA ASN A 101 17.42 1.06 -2.59
C ASN A 101 16.79 2.42 -2.84
N LEU A 102 16.34 2.65 -4.07
CA LEU A 102 15.67 3.88 -4.49
C LEU A 102 14.29 3.58 -5.08
N ASN A 103 13.25 4.20 -4.54
CA ASN A 103 11.92 4.19 -5.14
C ASN A 103 11.49 5.61 -5.48
N VAL A 104 11.34 5.90 -6.78
CA VAL A 104 10.84 7.18 -7.32
C VAL A 104 9.60 6.98 -8.19
N ALA A 105 8.89 5.84 -8.04
CA ALA A 105 7.68 5.55 -8.82
C ALA A 105 6.58 6.61 -8.59
N GLY A 106 5.86 6.97 -9.66
CA GLY A 106 4.75 7.95 -9.55
C GLY A 106 5.26 9.37 -9.35
N ASN A 107 6.29 9.74 -10.09
CA ASN A 107 6.82 11.11 -10.21
C ASN A 107 6.69 11.60 -11.65
N ILE A 108 7.33 12.71 -12.00
CA ILE A 108 7.23 13.36 -13.31
C ILE A 108 8.57 13.36 -14.07
N ILE A 109 9.38 12.32 -13.88
CA ILE A 109 10.66 12.15 -14.58
C ILE A 109 10.38 11.74 -16.03
N SER A 110 10.76 12.59 -16.98
CA SER A 110 10.36 12.44 -18.39
C SER A 110 11.47 12.00 -19.34
N CYS A 111 12.74 12.17 -18.96
CA CYS A 111 13.87 11.92 -19.86
C CYS A 111 14.87 10.93 -19.26
N ILE A 112 15.40 10.04 -20.11
CA ILE A 112 16.43 9.05 -19.74
C ILE A 112 17.76 9.75 -19.39
N GLU A 113 18.07 10.89 -20.01
CA GLU A 113 19.29 11.65 -19.74
C GLU A 113 19.36 12.11 -18.27
N ASN A 114 18.22 12.43 -17.67
CA ASN A 114 18.12 12.79 -16.25
C ASN A 114 18.48 11.63 -15.30
N LEU A 115 18.53 10.39 -15.80
CA LEU A 115 18.84 9.20 -15.00
C LEU A 115 20.35 8.94 -14.92
N ARG A 116 21.15 9.53 -15.82
CA ARG A 116 22.60 9.34 -15.88
C ARG A 116 23.32 9.80 -14.61
N CYS A 117 22.74 10.76 -13.89
CA CYS A 117 23.30 11.22 -12.62
C CYS A 117 23.34 10.12 -11.54
N LEU A 118 22.52 9.07 -11.67
CA LEU A 118 22.54 7.93 -10.76
C LEU A 118 23.60 6.89 -11.16
N ALA A 119 24.19 6.97 -12.35
CA ALA A 119 25.14 5.96 -12.85
C ALA A 119 26.44 5.92 -12.02
N SER A 120 26.75 6.99 -11.28
CA SER A 120 27.85 7.01 -10.32
C SER A 120 27.59 6.18 -9.06
N LEU A 121 26.33 5.84 -8.75
CA LEU A 121 25.93 5.15 -7.52
C LEU A 121 26.19 3.65 -7.61
N ARG A 122 27.44 3.24 -7.34
CA ARG A 122 27.90 1.84 -7.52
C ARG A 122 27.23 0.82 -6.60
N LYS A 123 26.69 1.27 -5.46
CA LYS A 123 26.01 0.43 -4.46
C LYS A 123 24.52 0.26 -4.74
N LEU A 124 23.99 0.88 -5.77
CA LEU A 124 22.56 0.86 -6.08
C LEU A 124 22.16 -0.52 -6.63
N GLU A 125 21.34 -1.25 -5.87
CA GLU A 125 20.94 -2.62 -6.19
C GLU A 125 19.46 -2.72 -6.58
N ASN A 126 18.63 -1.82 -6.07
CA ASN A 126 17.19 -1.86 -6.29
C ASN A 126 16.68 -0.47 -6.69
N ILE A 127 16.12 -0.35 -7.89
CA ILE A 127 15.55 0.90 -8.39
C ILE A 127 14.13 0.67 -8.88
N ARG A 128 13.22 1.59 -8.53
CA ARG A 128 11.86 1.63 -9.07
C ARG A 128 11.53 3.02 -9.61
N PHE A 129 11.29 3.13 -10.92
CA PHE A 129 10.66 4.28 -11.56
C PHE A 129 9.19 4.03 -11.89
N LYS A 130 8.74 2.77 -11.89
CA LYS A 130 7.33 2.40 -11.90
C LYS A 130 7.02 1.33 -10.85
N ASP A 131 5.79 1.31 -10.40
CA ASP A 131 5.23 0.31 -9.49
C ASP A 131 3.83 -0.07 -9.97
N ASN A 132 3.70 -1.29 -10.46
CA ASN A 132 2.44 -1.80 -11.00
C ASN A 132 1.39 -2.04 -9.90
N THR A 133 1.79 -2.18 -8.64
CA THR A 133 0.89 -2.45 -7.50
C THR A 133 -0.03 -1.26 -7.24
N TYR A 134 0.53 -0.05 -7.33
CA TYR A 134 -0.17 1.21 -7.07
C TYR A 134 -0.45 1.99 -8.36
N ASN A 135 -0.18 1.39 -9.52
CA ASN A 135 -0.24 2.02 -10.84
C ASN A 135 0.55 3.35 -10.91
N TYR A 136 1.69 3.38 -10.21
CA TYR A 136 2.59 4.52 -10.20
C TYR A 136 3.61 4.37 -11.33
N SER A 137 3.75 5.40 -12.16
CA SER A 137 4.66 5.37 -13.30
C SER A 137 5.22 6.76 -13.56
N ASN A 138 6.46 6.82 -14.05
CA ASN A 138 7.05 8.05 -14.56
C ASN A 138 6.88 8.12 -16.08
N PRO A 139 6.77 9.32 -16.68
CA PRO A 139 6.69 9.46 -18.14
C PRO A 139 7.84 8.77 -18.89
N VAL A 140 9.05 8.74 -18.32
CA VAL A 140 10.21 8.04 -18.90
C VAL A 140 9.98 6.54 -19.12
N CYS A 141 9.14 5.90 -18.30
CA CYS A 141 8.84 4.47 -18.38
C CYS A 141 8.01 4.08 -19.62
N ARG A 142 7.45 5.07 -20.35
CA ARG A 142 6.69 4.84 -21.60
C ARG A 142 7.59 4.61 -22.81
N ASN A 143 8.88 4.95 -22.71
CA ASN A 143 9.82 4.73 -23.80
C ASN A 143 10.11 3.23 -23.95
N ALA A 144 10.01 2.68 -25.16
CA ALA A 144 10.28 1.26 -25.42
C ALA A 144 11.71 0.84 -25.05
N SER A 145 12.68 1.74 -25.22
CA SER A 145 14.09 1.50 -24.90
C SER A 145 14.43 1.71 -23.43
N TYR A 146 13.49 2.21 -22.61
CA TYR A 146 13.72 2.55 -21.20
C TYR A 146 14.38 1.41 -20.42
N ARG A 147 13.83 0.19 -20.53
CA ARG A 147 14.34 -0.96 -19.77
C ARG A 147 15.75 -1.32 -20.23
N THR A 148 15.97 -1.45 -21.53
CA THR A 148 17.27 -1.84 -22.10
C THR A 148 18.36 -0.84 -21.71
N VAL A 149 18.09 0.46 -21.90
CA VAL A 149 19.04 1.52 -21.56
C VAL A 149 19.34 1.55 -20.06
N LEU A 150 18.35 1.29 -19.19
CA LEU A 150 18.59 1.23 -17.75
C LEU A 150 19.47 0.04 -17.33
N LEU A 151 19.29 -1.11 -17.96
CA LEU A 151 20.13 -2.29 -17.68
C LEU A 151 21.56 -2.09 -18.17
N GLU A 152 21.75 -1.39 -19.30
CA GLU A 152 23.07 -0.99 -19.78
C GLU A 152 23.73 0.07 -18.88
N MET A 153 22.93 1.02 -18.37
CA MET A 153 23.40 2.10 -17.49
C MET A 153 23.76 1.60 -16.09
N PHE A 154 23.05 0.59 -15.57
CA PHE A 154 23.19 0.08 -14.21
C PHE A 154 23.52 -1.43 -14.20
N PRO A 155 24.76 -1.83 -14.51
CA PRO A 155 25.10 -3.25 -14.68
C PRO A 155 25.01 -4.07 -13.38
N ASN A 156 25.09 -3.44 -12.21
CA ASN A 156 25.02 -4.11 -10.90
C ASN A 156 23.60 -4.19 -10.32
N ILE A 157 22.59 -3.73 -11.07
CA ILE A 157 21.22 -3.71 -10.57
C ILE A 157 20.69 -5.14 -10.36
N LYS A 158 20.04 -5.39 -9.23
CA LYS A 158 19.43 -6.68 -8.88
C LYS A 158 17.94 -6.72 -9.17
N VAL A 159 17.27 -5.60 -8.92
CA VAL A 159 15.83 -5.43 -9.14
C VAL A 159 15.55 -4.09 -9.81
N LEU A 160 14.81 -4.14 -10.92
CA LEU A 160 14.34 -2.97 -11.66
C LEU A 160 12.82 -2.99 -11.70
N ASP A 161 12.17 -1.93 -11.22
CA ASP A 161 10.71 -1.76 -11.23
C ASP A 161 9.93 -2.90 -10.56
N GLY A 162 10.55 -3.55 -9.57
CA GLY A 162 10.00 -4.71 -8.87
C GLY A 162 10.28 -6.05 -9.55
N GLU A 163 10.82 -6.05 -10.76
CA GLU A 163 11.26 -7.26 -11.47
C GLU A 163 12.71 -7.59 -11.13
N ARG A 164 12.98 -8.85 -10.76
CA ARG A 164 14.35 -9.33 -10.54
C ARG A 164 15.05 -9.49 -11.89
N VAL A 165 16.22 -8.87 -12.04
CA VAL A 165 16.99 -8.90 -13.29
C VAL A 165 18.16 -9.88 -13.27
N VAL A 166 18.64 -10.26 -12.07
CA VAL A 166 19.76 -11.20 -11.89
C VAL A 166 19.47 -12.22 -10.78
N GLY A 167 20.12 -13.38 -10.87
CA GLY A 167 20.03 -14.47 -9.88
C GLY A 167 18.92 -15.49 -10.17
N ARG A 168 18.83 -16.54 -9.34
CA ARG A 168 17.88 -17.64 -9.55
C ARG A 168 16.44 -17.12 -9.64
N GLY A 169 15.72 -17.51 -10.69
CA GLY A 169 14.35 -17.09 -10.99
C GLY A 169 14.22 -15.94 -11.98
N SER A 170 15.27 -15.12 -12.19
CA SER A 170 15.25 -14.07 -13.22
C SER A 170 15.30 -14.63 -14.64
N GLU A 171 16.14 -15.64 -14.87
CA GLU A 171 16.25 -16.35 -16.16
C GLU A 171 14.93 -16.99 -16.59
N LEU A 172 14.23 -17.66 -15.66
CA LEU A 172 12.94 -18.26 -15.92
C LEU A 172 11.88 -17.20 -16.23
N TYR A 173 11.84 -16.11 -15.46
CA TYR A 173 10.90 -15.02 -15.70
C TYR A 173 11.16 -14.35 -17.07
N GLN A 174 12.43 -14.11 -17.42
CA GLN A 174 12.80 -13.56 -18.72
C GLN A 174 12.41 -14.51 -19.85
N LEU A 175 12.67 -15.82 -19.72
CA LEU A 175 12.24 -16.82 -20.68
C LEU A 175 10.72 -16.83 -20.87
N CYS A 176 9.94 -16.82 -19.78
CA CYS A 176 8.48 -16.74 -19.85
C CYS A 176 8.02 -15.46 -20.58
N LYS A 177 8.66 -14.33 -20.30
CA LYS A 177 8.35 -13.05 -20.95
C LYS A 177 8.69 -13.06 -22.43
N ASP A 178 9.84 -13.61 -22.81
CA ASP A 178 10.26 -13.74 -24.20
C ASP A 178 9.31 -14.66 -24.98
N ILE A 179 8.83 -15.74 -24.34
CA ILE A 179 7.78 -16.62 -24.89
C ILE A 179 6.48 -15.84 -25.08
N ASP A 180 6.00 -15.11 -24.07
CA ASP A 180 4.78 -14.30 -24.15
C ASP A 180 4.87 -13.24 -25.26
N ASP A 181 6.00 -12.54 -25.36
CA ASP A 181 6.22 -11.51 -26.38
C ASP A 181 6.33 -12.14 -27.77
N THR A 182 6.89 -13.34 -27.90
CA THR A 182 6.91 -14.13 -29.15
C THR A 182 5.51 -14.59 -29.54
N ILE A 183 4.69 -15.06 -28.58
CA ILE A 183 3.29 -15.42 -28.80
C ILE A 183 2.52 -14.18 -29.27
N LYS A 184 2.65 -13.06 -28.56
CA LYS A 184 2.02 -11.79 -28.95
C LYS A 184 2.46 -11.37 -30.35
N ALA A 185 3.76 -11.36 -30.63
CA ALA A 185 4.32 -10.99 -31.93
C ALA A 185 3.86 -11.93 -33.07
N GLY A 186 3.68 -13.21 -32.80
CA GLY A 186 3.18 -14.21 -33.76
C GLY A 186 1.70 -14.03 -34.11
N VAL A 187 0.89 -13.50 -33.19
CA VAL A 187 -0.55 -13.23 -33.39
C VAL A 187 -0.80 -12.00 -34.28
N TYR A 188 0.17 -11.08 -34.43
CA TYR A 188 0.02 -9.86 -35.25
C TYR A 188 0.13 -10.09 -36.77
N LYS A 189 0.31 -11.32 -37.26
CA LYS A 189 0.55 -11.55 -38.70
C LYS A 189 -0.68 -11.60 -39.61
N ASN A 190 -1.92 -11.56 -39.13
CA ASN A 190 -3.13 -11.70 -39.99
C ASN A 190 -4.37 -10.89 -39.52
N GLY A 191 -4.21 -9.64 -39.07
CA GLY A 191 -5.27 -8.62 -39.19
C GLY A 191 -6.57 -8.74 -38.38
N GLN A 192 -6.78 -9.71 -37.50
CA GLN A 192 -7.91 -9.73 -36.57
C GLN A 192 -7.47 -10.24 -35.19
N LEU A 193 -7.82 -9.48 -34.15
CA LEU A 193 -7.84 -9.98 -32.77
C LEU A 193 -8.80 -11.18 -32.75
N VAL A 194 -8.29 -12.38 -32.51
CA VAL A 194 -9.14 -13.40 -31.91
C VAL A 194 -9.37 -12.91 -30.49
N GLU A 195 -10.54 -12.33 -30.24
CA GLU A 195 -11.06 -12.19 -28.89
C GLU A 195 -11.08 -13.61 -28.30
N HIS A 196 -10.01 -13.95 -27.57
CA HIS A 196 -10.07 -15.09 -26.69
C HIS A 196 -11.16 -14.75 -25.68
N PRO A 197 -12.16 -15.63 -25.49
CA PRO A 197 -13.15 -15.40 -24.46
C PRO A 197 -12.39 -15.15 -23.16
N ASP A 198 -12.76 -14.07 -22.46
CA ASP A 198 -12.21 -13.74 -21.14
C ASP A 198 -12.04 -15.02 -20.33
N CYS A 199 -10.93 -15.12 -19.59
CA CYS A 199 -10.62 -16.26 -18.73
C CYS A 199 -11.88 -16.66 -17.97
N LYS A 200 -12.52 -17.75 -18.42
CA LYS A 200 -13.70 -18.26 -17.75
C LYS A 200 -13.23 -18.77 -16.39
N PRO A 201 -14.01 -18.57 -15.33
CA PRO A 201 -13.73 -19.17 -14.03
C PRO A 201 -13.37 -20.64 -14.21
N TRP A 202 -12.31 -21.10 -13.53
CA TRP A 202 -11.84 -22.51 -13.57
C TRP A 202 -12.98 -23.50 -13.28
N VAL A 203 -14.05 -23.02 -12.66
CA VAL A 203 -15.30 -23.72 -12.43
C VAL A 203 -16.45 -22.74 -12.43
N GLU A 204 -17.61 -23.15 -12.96
CA GLU A 204 -18.84 -22.33 -12.96
C GLU A 204 -19.18 -21.86 -11.54
N ASP A 205 -19.81 -20.69 -11.38
CA ASP A 205 -20.06 -20.05 -10.07
C ASP A 205 -20.79 -20.96 -9.07
N ASN A 206 -21.53 -21.93 -9.59
CA ASN A 206 -22.35 -22.92 -8.93
C ASN A 206 -21.69 -24.32 -8.84
N TYR A 207 -20.43 -24.48 -9.24
CA TYR A 207 -19.71 -25.75 -9.11
C TYR A 207 -19.51 -26.18 -7.66
N TRP A 208 -19.27 -25.21 -6.76
CA TRP A 208 -19.13 -25.46 -5.32
C TRP A 208 -20.47 -25.45 -4.59
N GLU A 209 -21.56 -25.11 -5.28
CA GLU A 209 -22.90 -25.21 -4.70
C GLU A 209 -23.29 -26.68 -4.62
N ILE A 210 -23.64 -27.10 -3.41
CA ILE A 210 -24.18 -28.43 -3.16
C ILE A 210 -25.43 -28.56 -4.03
N LYS A 211 -25.37 -29.38 -5.09
CA LYS A 211 -26.55 -29.75 -5.87
C LYS A 211 -27.57 -30.29 -4.88
N ARG A 212 -28.64 -29.52 -4.62
CA ARG A 212 -29.77 -29.96 -3.83
C ARG A 212 -30.38 -31.15 -4.55
N SER A 213 -29.94 -32.34 -4.20
CA SER A 213 -30.64 -33.55 -4.54
C SER A 213 -32.00 -33.45 -3.84
N ASN A 214 -33.08 -33.55 -4.63
CA ASN A 214 -34.47 -33.61 -4.17
C ASN A 214 -34.68 -34.87 -3.30
N ASN A 215 -34.08 -34.91 -2.13
CA ASN A 215 -34.33 -35.91 -1.12
C ASN A 215 -35.36 -35.31 -0.18
N ALA A 216 -36.62 -35.69 -0.35
CA ALA A 216 -37.75 -35.27 0.49
C ALA A 216 -37.46 -35.47 1.99
N ILE A 217 -36.60 -36.44 2.33
CA ILE A 217 -36.11 -36.70 3.69
C ILE A 217 -35.31 -35.51 4.26
N VAL A 218 -34.50 -34.84 3.43
CA VAL A 218 -33.67 -33.70 3.85
C VAL A 218 -34.51 -32.43 3.98
N GLU A 219 -35.48 -32.21 3.09
CA GLU A 219 -36.42 -31.09 3.22
C GLU A 219 -37.30 -31.24 4.46
N GLU A 220 -37.80 -32.44 4.73
CA GLU A 220 -38.60 -32.71 5.92
C GLU A 220 -37.77 -32.55 7.21
N ALA A 221 -36.50 -33.00 7.20
CA ALA A 221 -35.59 -32.77 8.32
C ALA A 221 -35.31 -31.28 8.55
N TYR A 222 -35.12 -30.48 7.48
CA TYR A 222 -34.94 -29.03 7.59
C TYR A 222 -36.20 -28.32 8.11
N LYS A 223 -37.38 -28.77 7.68
CA LYS A 223 -38.66 -28.23 8.17
C LYS A 223 -38.84 -28.50 9.65
N GLN A 224 -38.66 -29.76 10.08
CA GLN A 224 -38.75 -30.14 11.49
C GLN A 224 -37.75 -29.41 12.36
N PHE A 225 -36.52 -29.22 11.88
CA PHE A 225 -35.51 -28.45 12.61
C PHE A 225 -35.91 -26.97 12.79
N ASN A 226 -36.45 -26.35 11.74
CA ASN A 226 -36.91 -24.95 11.81
C ASN A 226 -38.14 -24.77 12.70
N ASP A 227 -39.07 -25.74 12.70
CA ASP A 227 -40.23 -25.74 13.58
C ASP A 227 -39.80 -25.82 15.05
N VAL A 228 -38.83 -26.70 15.37
CA VAL A 228 -38.24 -26.79 16.72
C VAL A 228 -37.55 -25.50 17.13
N LEU A 229 -36.77 -24.87 16.23
CA LEU A 229 -36.14 -23.58 16.52
C LEU A 229 -37.18 -22.47 16.77
N HIS A 230 -38.31 -22.50 16.07
CA HIS A 230 -39.40 -21.55 16.28
C HIS A 230 -40.06 -21.76 17.65
N GLU A 231 -40.35 -23.00 18.03
CA GLU A 231 -40.88 -23.31 19.37
C GLU A 231 -39.92 -22.90 20.48
N CYS A 232 -38.61 -23.16 20.33
CA CYS A 232 -37.60 -22.72 21.30
C CYS A 232 -37.60 -21.20 21.48
N ARG A 233 -37.74 -20.43 20.39
CA ARG A 233 -37.82 -18.96 20.46
C ARG A 233 -39.10 -18.49 21.16
N LEU A 234 -40.24 -19.12 20.87
CA LEU A 234 -41.52 -18.81 21.53
C LEU A 234 -41.47 -19.12 23.03
N LEU A 235 -40.91 -20.26 23.41
CA LEU A 235 -40.70 -20.63 24.81
C LEU A 235 -39.77 -19.64 25.51
N ASN A 236 -38.66 -19.25 24.88
CA ASN A 236 -37.75 -18.28 25.44
C ASN A 236 -38.43 -16.91 25.65
N ASN A 237 -39.21 -16.44 24.67
CA ASN A 237 -39.97 -15.20 24.77
C ASN A 237 -41.01 -15.26 25.90
N ARG A 238 -41.73 -16.38 26.03
CA ARG A 238 -42.70 -16.59 27.13
C ARG A 238 -42.00 -16.60 28.48
N ALA A 239 -40.88 -17.30 28.60
CA ALA A 239 -40.08 -17.34 29.83
C ALA A 239 -39.59 -15.93 30.20
N THR A 240 -39.10 -15.16 29.23
CA THR A 240 -38.65 -13.78 29.44
C THR A 240 -39.81 -12.88 29.88
N HIS A 241 -40.99 -13.06 29.28
CA HIS A 241 -42.19 -12.32 29.66
C HIS A 241 -42.61 -12.64 31.10
N VAL A 242 -42.67 -13.91 31.49
CA VAL A 242 -42.99 -14.34 32.85
C VAL A 242 -41.95 -13.81 33.85
N ILE A 243 -40.66 -13.91 33.54
CA ILE A 243 -39.59 -13.34 34.38
C ILE A 243 -39.82 -11.84 34.60
N SER A 244 -40.07 -11.08 33.54
CA SER A 244 -40.32 -9.63 33.64
C SER A 244 -41.58 -9.28 34.45
N GLN A 245 -42.66 -10.07 34.35
CA GLN A 245 -43.87 -9.87 35.15
C GLN A 245 -43.60 -10.19 36.63
N THR A 246 -42.83 -11.25 36.89
CA THR A 246 -42.48 -11.67 38.25
C THR A 246 -41.57 -10.64 38.92
N GLU A 247 -40.58 -10.11 38.19
CA GLU A 247 -39.73 -9.00 38.64
C GLU A 247 -40.54 -7.74 38.98
N ARG A 248 -41.50 -7.36 38.14
CA ARG A 248 -42.39 -6.21 38.41
C ARG A 248 -43.24 -6.42 39.67
N SER A 249 -43.83 -7.60 39.84
CA SER A 249 -44.63 -7.91 41.03
C SER A 249 -43.81 -8.01 42.32
N MET A 250 -42.57 -8.52 42.24
CA MET A 250 -41.60 -8.54 43.34
C MET A 250 -41.10 -7.13 43.71
N SER A 251 -40.94 -6.24 42.72
CA SER A 251 -40.57 -4.84 42.94
C SER A 251 -41.69 -4.04 43.64
N LEU A 252 -42.95 -4.28 43.26
CA LEU A 252 -44.12 -3.68 43.91
C LEU A 252 -44.29 -4.13 45.38
N LYS A 253 -43.94 -5.37 45.71
CA LYS A 253 -43.97 -5.87 47.10
C LYS A 253 -42.87 -5.29 48.01
N LYS A 254 -41.83 -4.65 47.46
CA LYS A 254 -40.71 -4.05 48.21
C LYS A 254 -40.89 -2.56 48.53
N GLN A 255 -42.01 -1.93 48.17
CA GLN A 255 -42.27 -0.54 48.56
C GLN A 255 -42.73 -0.45 50.04
N PRO A 256 -42.07 0.36 50.89
CA PRO A 256 -42.48 0.52 52.29
C PRO A 256 -43.82 1.25 52.38
N LYS A 257 -44.76 0.69 53.16
CA LYS A 257 -46.05 1.34 53.45
C LYS A 257 -45.82 2.65 54.19
N GLN A 258 -45.97 3.79 53.51
CA GLN A 258 -46.11 5.09 54.17
C GLN A 258 -47.50 5.16 54.82
N TYR A 259 -47.54 5.10 56.15
CA TYR A 259 -48.72 5.48 56.92
C TYR A 259 -48.77 7.01 56.98
N ALA A 260 -49.85 7.61 56.48
CA ALA A 260 -50.13 9.03 56.63
C ALA A 260 -50.78 9.29 58.00
N ILE A 261 -50.29 10.33 58.69
CA ILE A 261 -50.82 10.90 59.95
C ILE A 261 -52.03 11.78 59.62
#